data_AF-A0A3A9FLG4-F1
#
_entry.id   AF-A0A3A9FLG4-F1
#
_cell.length_a   1.000
_cell.length_b   1.000
_cell.length_c   1.000
_cell.angle_alpha   90.00
_cell.angle_beta   90.00
_cell.angle_gamma   90.00
#
_symmetry.space_group_name_H-M   'P 1'
#
loop_
_entity.id
_entity.type
_entity.pdbx_description
1 polymer ?
#
loop_
_entity_poly.entity_id
_entity_poly.type
_entity_poly.pdbx_seq_one_letter_code
_entity_poly.pdbx_strand_id
1 'polypeptide(L)' 'MAYFCKCIGFTHTIEKGDTLYLLGKKYNVRVSALIFANPYVDVYNLQIGDQICIPKLRPLS' A
#
# COMPACT_ATOMS: atom_id res chain seq x y z
N MET A 1 17.23 -1.01 16.75
CA MET A 1 16.05 -1.77 17.25
C MET A 1 14.86 -1.38 16.38
N ALA A 2 14.61 -2.15 15.33
CA ALA A 2 13.59 -1.83 14.33
C ALA A 2 12.24 -2.37 14.80
N TYR A 3 11.36 -1.48 15.25
CA TYR A 3 9.95 -1.85 15.44
C TYR A 3 9.37 -2.10 14.05
N PHE A 4 9.05 -3.37 13.79
CA PHE A 4 8.30 -3.82 12.62
C PHE A 4 7.10 -2.88 12.40
N CYS A 5 7.18 -2.03 11.37
CA CYS A 5 6.09 -1.22 10.86
C CYS A 5 5.04 -2.17 10.29
N LYS A 6 4.21 -2.73 11.17
CA LYS A 6 3.18 -3.69 10.83
C LYS A 6 2.13 -2.95 10.00
N CYS A 7 2.00 -3.33 8.73
CA CYS A 7 0.91 -2.86 7.89
C CYS A 7 -0.44 -3.09 8.61
N ILE A 8 -1.19 -2.02 8.88
CA ILE A 8 -2.55 -2.10 9.42
C ILE A 8 -3.49 -2.46 8.25
N GLY A 9 -3.39 -3.71 7.80
CA GLY A 9 -3.96 -4.18 6.55
C GLY A 9 -3.30 -5.48 6.10
N PHE A 10 -2.88 -5.52 4.85
CA PHE A 10 -2.11 -6.62 4.28
C PHE A 10 -1.08 -6.10 3.27
N THR A 11 -0.06 -6.90 2.99
CA THR A 11 0.98 -6.56 2.00
C THR A 11 0.58 -7.02 0.61
N HIS A 12 0.76 -6.16 -0.38
CA HIS A 12 0.65 -6.48 -1.81
C HIS A 12 2.05 -6.36 -2.44
N THR A 13 2.43 -7.39 -3.20
CA THR A 13 3.67 -7.37 -4.00
C THR A 13 3.33 -6.80 -5.37
N ILE A 14 4.05 -5.75 -5.78
CA ILE A 14 3.84 -5.07 -7.06
C ILE A 14 4.07 -6.03 -8.22
N GLU A 15 3.10 -6.09 -9.12
CA GLU A 15 3.13 -6.87 -10.36
C GLU A 15 3.17 -5.94 -11.59
N LYS A 16 3.46 -6.52 -12.76
CA LYS A 16 3.50 -5.77 -14.02
C LYS A 16 2.14 -5.11 -14.28
N GLY A 17 2.16 -3.79 -14.44
CA GLY A 17 0.97 -2.99 -14.75
C GLY A 17 0.24 -2.43 -13.52
N ASP A 18 0.72 -2.74 -12.31
CA ASP A 18 0.22 -2.09 -11.11
C ASP A 18 0.52 -0.59 -11.11
N THR A 19 -0.45 0.17 -10.63
CA THR A 19 -0.31 1.59 -10.29
C THR A 19 -1.07 1.84 -9.00
N LEU A 20 -0.68 2.86 -8.22
CA LEU A 20 -1.43 3.23 -7.00
C LEU A 20 -2.93 3.45 -7.28
N TYR A 21 -3.27 4.01 -8.44
CA TYR A 21 -4.66 4.22 -8.84
C TYR A 21 -5.41 2.90 -9.03
N LEU A 22 -4.83 1.96 -9.80
CA LEU A 22 -5.45 0.65 -10.04
C LEU A 22 -5.55 -0.17 -8.75
N LEU A 23 -4.52 -0.13 -7.90
CA LEU A 23 -4.53 -0.78 -6.60
C LEU A 23 -5.56 -0.16 -5.65
N GLY A 24 -5.68 1.17 -5.64
CA GLY A 24 -6.70 1.88 -4.88
C GLY A 24 -8.11 1.49 -5.32
N LYS A 25 -8.36 1.39 -6.63
CA LYS A 25 -9.64 0.90 -7.17
C LYS A 25 -9.88 -0.57 -6.82
N LYS A 26 -8.88 -1.43 -7.00
CA LYS A 26 -8.94 -2.88 -6.72
C LYS A 26 -9.29 -3.18 -5.27
N TYR A 27 -8.68 -2.45 -4.33
CA TYR A 27 -8.84 -2.69 -2.90
C TYR A 27 -9.81 -1.73 -2.22
N ASN A 28 -10.48 -0.86 -2.98
CA ASN A 28 -11.36 0.18 -2.47
C ASN A 28 -10.68 1.07 -1.40
N VAL A 29 -9.46 1.51 -1.70
CA VAL A 29 -8.62 2.37 -0.86
C VAL A 29 -8.31 3.67 -1.61
N ARG A 30 -8.39 4.81 -0.94
CA ARG A 30 -7.97 6.10 -1.54
C ARG A 30 -6.46 6.08 -1.80
N VAL A 31 -6.03 6.59 -2.95
CA VAL A 31 -4.59 6.71 -3.29
C VAL A 31 -3.80 7.42 -2.18
N SER A 32 -4.36 8.47 -1.58
CA SER A 32 -3.73 9.16 -0.45
C SER A 32 -3.46 8.26 0.76
N ALA A 33 -4.35 7.31 1.04
CA ALA A 33 -4.17 6.35 2.12
C ALA A 33 -3.07 5.31 1.78
N LEU A 34 -2.94 4.93 0.50
CA LEU A 34 -1.82 4.11 0.04
C LEU A 34 -0.49 4.85 0.22
N ILE A 35 -0.41 6.12 -0.18
CA ILE A 35 0.81 6.92 -0.02
C ILE A 35 1.19 7.02 1.46
N PHE A 36 0.23 7.36 2.32
CA PHE A 36 0.47 7.52 3.76
C PHE A 36 0.89 6.22 4.46
N ALA A 37 0.33 5.07 4.03
CA ALA A 37 0.66 3.77 4.61
C ALA A 37 2.05 3.24 4.20
N ASN A 38 2.70 3.86 3.22
CA ASN A 38 3.94 3.37 2.62
C ASN A 38 5.07 4.41 2.62
N PRO A 39 5.45 4.99 3.78
CA PRO A 39 6.53 5.98 3.86
C PRO A 39 7.93 5.40 3.59
N TYR A 40 8.02 4.08 3.42
CA TYR A 40 9.26 3.32 3.22
C TYR A 40 9.47 2.84 1.78
N VAL A 41 8.53 3.15 0.86
CA VAL A 41 8.65 2.85 -0.58
C VAL A 41 8.51 4.15 -1.37
N ASP A 42 9.27 4.29 -2.46
CA ASP A 42 9.01 5.35 -3.43
C ASP A 42 7.79 4.98 -4.27
N VAL A 43 6.63 5.44 -3.80
CA VAL A 43 5.34 5.16 -4.42
C VAL A 43 5.15 5.81 -5.80
N TYR A 44 6.04 6.72 -6.21
CA TYR A 44 6.05 7.31 -7.56
C TYR A 44 6.97 6.55 -8.52
N ASN A 45 7.75 5.60 -8.03
CA ASN A 45 8.65 4.76 -8.80
C ASN A 45 8.54 3.28 -8.38
N LEU A 46 7.31 2.75 -8.35
CA LEU A 46 7.05 1.36 -7.96
C LEU A 46 7.73 0.37 -8.92
N GLN A 47 8.51 -0.55 -8.37
CA GLN A 47 9.17 -1.63 -9.09
C GLN A 47 8.43 -2.95 -8.88
N ILE A 48 8.45 -3.81 -9.90
CA ILE A 48 7.95 -5.18 -9.77
C ILE A 48 8.72 -5.89 -8.65
N GLY A 49 7.99 -6.51 -7.72
CA GLY A 49 8.55 -7.15 -6.53
C GLY A 49 8.57 -6.27 -5.28
N ASP A 50 8.35 -4.96 -5.40
CA ASP A 50 8.18 -4.08 -4.23
C ASP A 50 7.01 -4.55 -3.37
N GLN A 51 7.14 -4.39 -2.07
CA GLN A 51 6.07 -4.73 -1.12
C GLN A 51 5.47 -3.46 -0.54
N ILE A 52 4.19 -3.23 -0.82
CA ILE A 52 3.44 -2.12 -0.24
C ILE A 52 2.36 -2.63 0.72
N CYS A 53 2.12 -1.86 1.77
CA CYS A 53 0.96 -2.01 2.64
C CYS A 53 -0.30 -1.50 1.94
N ILE A 54 -1.32 -2.35 1.87
CA ILE A 54 -2.69 -1.99 1.56
C ILE A 54 -3.45 -1.84 2.88
N PRO A 55 -3.76 -0.61 3.33
CA PRO A 55 -4.41 -0.41 4.61
C PRO A 55 -5.86 -0.91 4.55
N LYS A 56 -6.25 -1.72 5.53
CA LYS A 56 -7.67 -2.03 5.77
C LYS A 56 -8.18 -0.99 6.75
N LEU A 57 -8.92 -0.01 6.26
CA LEU A 57 -9.77 0.79 7.14
C LEU A 57 -10.79 -0.18 7.74
N ARG A 58 -10.63 -0.59 9.00
CA ARG A 58 -11.83 -0.94 9.77
C ARG A 58 -12.64 0.35 9.82
N PRO A 59 -13.88 0.38 9.33
CA PRO A 59 -14.78 1.45 9.72
C PRO A 59 -14.78 1.44 11.26
N LEU A 60 -14.43 2.57 11.88
CA LEU A 60 -14.78 2.76 13.28
C LEU A 60 -16.30 2.93 13.29
N SER A 61 -16.98 1.82 13.59
CA SER A 61 -18.45 1.65 13.73
C SER A 61 -19.29 2.14 12.57
#